data_AF-A0A946S439-F1
#
_entry.id   AF-A0A946S439-F1
#
_cell.length_a   1.000
_cell.length_b   1.000
_cell.length_c   1.000
_cell.angle_alpha   90.00
_cell.angle_beta   90.00
_cell.angle_gamma   90.00
#
_symmetry.space_group_name_H-M   'P 1'
#
loop_
_entity.id
_entity.type
_entity.pdbx_description
1 polymer ?
#
loop_
_entity_poly.entity_id
_entity_poly.type
_entity_poly.pdbx_seq_one_letter_code
_entity_poly.pdbx_strand_id
1 'polypeptide(L)'
;MSAKLSHPKHEVKKIYHISLSNPLKSLDFKKMKDGLIIDGEKIVLDSISYVQDKGKTEIGIETKSNKRNLIIKMLDSLDYHVIRLDLVFYGGLTKKEISRKKYRFLSDEEINLLKRI
;
A
#
# COMPACT_ATOMS: atom_id res chain seq x y z
N MET A 1 21.56 -5.10 -7.90
CA MET A 1 20.07 -5.25 -7.90
C MET A 1 19.36 -4.31 -6.93
N SER A 2 19.89 -4.09 -5.71
CA SER A 2 19.25 -3.24 -4.68
C SER A 2 18.85 -1.83 -5.16
N ALA A 3 19.64 -1.22 -6.04
CA ALA A 3 19.34 0.08 -6.61
C ALA A 3 18.04 0.08 -7.42
N LYS A 4 17.79 -0.89 -8.32
CA LYS A 4 16.64 -0.84 -9.25
C LYS A 4 15.28 -0.91 -8.54
N LEU A 5 15.15 -1.78 -7.54
CA LEU A 5 13.90 -1.94 -6.77
C LEU A 5 13.60 -0.77 -5.82
N SER A 6 14.62 0.01 -5.47
CA SER A 6 14.51 1.17 -4.57
C SER A 6 14.68 2.51 -5.31
N HIS A 7 15.02 2.49 -6.60
CA HIS A 7 15.30 3.71 -7.34
C HIS A 7 13.96 4.41 -7.62
N PRO A 8 13.84 5.73 -7.36
CA PRO A 8 12.59 6.46 -7.50
C PRO A 8 12.01 6.47 -8.92
N LYS A 9 12.79 6.07 -9.94
CA LYS A 9 12.32 5.89 -11.33
C LYS A 9 11.54 4.60 -11.57
N HIS A 10 11.66 3.59 -10.70
CA HIS A 10 10.95 2.32 -10.87
C HIS A 10 9.68 2.35 -10.00
N GLU A 11 8.54 2.37 -10.68
CA GLU A 11 7.21 2.36 -10.09
C GLU A 11 6.81 0.94 -9.67
N VAL A 12 7.40 0.46 -8.59
CA VAL A 12 7.12 -0.88 -8.06
C VAL A 12 5.75 -0.89 -7.39
N LYS A 13 4.86 -1.75 -7.88
CA LYS A 13 3.52 -1.96 -7.31
C LYS A 13 3.60 -2.44 -5.87
N LYS A 14 2.92 -1.72 -4.96
CA LYS A 14 2.77 -2.05 -3.55
C LYS A 14 1.30 -2.14 -3.21
N ILE A 15 0.92 -3.17 -2.45
CA ILE A 15 -0.43 -3.30 -1.91
C ILE A 15 -0.33 -3.33 -0.39
N TYR A 16 -1.03 -2.40 0.24
CA TYR A 16 -1.15 -2.29 1.68
C TYR A 16 -2.52 -2.75 2.14
N HIS A 17 -2.54 -3.51 3.22
CA HIS A 17 -3.72 -3.74 4.02
C HIS A 17 -3.62 -2.84 5.26
N ILE A 18 -4.64 -2.00 5.44
CA ILE A 18 -4.69 -0.98 6.47
C ILE A 18 -5.87 -1.24 7.40
N SER A 19 -5.62 -1.13 8.70
CA SER A 19 -6.64 -1.10 9.75
C SER A 19 -6.77 0.32 10.27
N LEU A 20 -7.97 0.87 10.22
CA LEU A 20 -8.33 2.18 10.73
C LEU A 20 -8.98 2.09 12.10
N SER A 21 -8.85 3.17 12.88
CA SER A 21 -9.58 3.35 14.13
C SER A 21 -11.10 3.39 13.93
N ASN A 22 -11.55 4.08 12.89
CA ASN A 22 -12.96 4.30 12.59
C ASN A 22 -13.31 3.83 11.16
N PRO A 23 -14.57 3.47 10.89
CA PRO A 23 -15.00 3.02 9.56
C PRO A 23 -14.82 4.10 8.50
N LEU A 24 -14.19 3.76 7.36
CA LEU A 24 -14.05 4.67 6.23
C LEU A 24 -15.43 4.94 5.61
N LYS A 25 -15.81 6.22 5.53
CA LYS A 25 -17.07 6.65 4.93
C LYS A 25 -16.99 6.54 3.40
N SER A 26 -18.11 6.18 2.76
CA SER A 26 -18.19 6.08 1.30
C SER A 26 -17.83 7.38 0.58
N LEU A 27 -18.14 8.54 1.19
CA LEU A 27 -17.78 9.85 0.64
C LEU A 27 -16.26 10.02 0.58
N ASP A 28 -15.56 9.69 1.66
CA ASP A 28 -14.11 9.84 1.76
C ASP A 28 -13.38 8.77 0.93
N PHE A 29 -13.93 7.56 0.85
CA PHE A 29 -13.49 6.54 -0.11
C PHE A 29 -13.49 7.08 -1.55
N LYS A 30 -14.57 7.76 -1.94
CA LYS A 30 -14.67 8.37 -3.26
C LYS A 30 -13.62 9.47 -3.44
N LYS A 31 -13.45 10.37 -2.46
CA LYS A 31 -12.39 11.39 -2.49
C LYS A 31 -10.99 10.79 -2.66
N MET A 32 -10.68 9.71 -1.94
CA MET A 32 -9.38 9.01 -2.07
C MET A 32 -9.20 8.40 -3.47
N LYS A 33 -10.28 7.93 -4.08
CA LYS A 33 -10.26 7.39 -5.46
C LYS A 33 -10.07 8.49 -6.51
N ASP A 34 -10.73 9.64 -6.36
CA ASP A 34 -10.60 10.80 -7.27
C ASP A 34 -9.27 11.57 -7.09
N GLY A 35 -8.61 11.34 -5.95
CA GLY A 35 -7.35 11.96 -5.56
C GLY A 35 -7.53 13.13 -4.60
N LEU A 36 -6.54 13.33 -3.72
CA LEU A 36 -6.54 14.34 -2.67
C LEU A 36 -5.35 15.29 -2.83
N ILE A 37 -5.51 16.55 -2.43
CA ILE A 37 -4.39 17.49 -2.33
C ILE A 37 -3.79 17.36 -0.94
N ILE A 38 -2.51 17.00 -0.87
CA ILE A 38 -1.77 16.86 0.38
C ILE A 38 -0.44 17.56 0.19
N ASP A 39 -0.07 18.42 1.14
CA ASP A 39 1.15 19.23 1.07
C ASP A 39 1.25 20.05 -0.24
N GLY A 40 0.11 20.48 -0.80
CA GLY A 40 0.05 21.26 -2.05
C GLY A 40 0.15 20.44 -3.35
N GLU A 41 0.28 19.10 -3.25
CA GLU A 41 0.34 18.21 -4.41
C GLU A 41 -0.89 17.33 -4.52
N LYS A 42 -1.44 17.19 -5.74
CA LYS A 42 -2.51 16.21 -5.99
C LYS A 42 -1.92 14.80 -6.02
N ILE A 43 -2.39 13.95 -5.11
CA ILE A 43 -2.00 12.56 -4.97
C ILE A 43 -3.17 11.68 -5.39
N VAL A 44 -2.88 10.72 -6.27
CA VAL A 44 -3.83 9.74 -6.79
C VAL A 44 -3.32 8.35 -6.46
N LEU A 45 -4.20 7.50 -5.92
CA LEU A 45 -3.91 6.09 -5.68
C LEU A 45 -4.17 5.27 -6.95
N ASP A 46 -3.40 4.20 -7.17
CA ASP A 46 -3.68 3.28 -8.27
C ASP A 46 -5.02 2.55 -8.03
N SER A 47 -5.31 2.16 -6.78
CA SER A 47 -6.59 1.58 -6.39
C SER A 47 -6.83 1.64 -4.88
N ILE A 48 -8.11 1.68 -4.49
CA ILE A 48 -8.57 1.54 -3.11
C ILE A 48 -9.77 0.59 -3.07
N SER A 49 -9.83 -0.28 -2.07
CA SER A 49 -10.91 -1.26 -1.89
C SER A 49 -11.19 -1.50 -0.41
N TYR A 50 -12.43 -1.92 -0.10
CA TYR A 50 -12.72 -2.52 1.20
C TYR A 50 -12.23 -3.98 1.20
N VAL A 51 -11.70 -4.44 2.33
CA VAL A 51 -11.35 -5.85 2.46
C VAL A 51 -12.63 -6.66 2.58
N GLN A 52 -12.81 -7.66 1.70
CA GLN A 52 -13.98 -8.55 1.73
C GLN A 52 -14.06 -9.28 3.07
N ASP A 53 -15.29 -9.53 3.53
CA ASP A 53 -15.58 -10.21 4.80
C ASP A 53 -15.02 -9.50 6.05
N LYS A 54 -14.66 -8.21 5.92
CA LYS A 54 -14.24 -7.36 7.02
C LYS A 54 -15.11 -6.11 7.14
N GLY A 55 -15.04 -5.47 8.30
CA GLY A 55 -15.67 -4.17 8.52
C GLY A 55 -15.04 -3.07 7.64
N LYS A 56 -15.74 -1.95 7.49
CA LYS A 56 -15.27 -0.77 6.73
C LYS A 56 -14.06 -0.05 7.36
N THR A 57 -13.56 -0.56 8.48
CA THR A 57 -12.29 -0.16 9.11
C THR A 57 -11.08 -0.80 8.41
N GLU A 58 -11.29 -1.78 7.54
CA GLU A 58 -10.23 -2.54 6.89
C GLU A 58 -10.23 -2.26 5.39
N ILE A 59 -9.15 -1.65 4.90
CA ILE A 59 -9.04 -1.21 3.51
C ILE A 59 -7.76 -1.74 2.85
N GLY A 60 -7.86 -2.01 1.56
CA GLY A 60 -6.74 -2.28 0.67
C GLY A 60 -6.39 -1.02 -0.13
N ILE A 61 -5.10 -0.66 -0.17
CA ILE A 61 -4.60 0.44 -1.01
C ILE A 61 -3.48 -0.08 -1.89
N GLU A 62 -3.58 0.20 -3.19
CA GLU A 62 -2.53 -0.01 -4.17
C GLU A 62 -1.87 1.32 -4.53
N THR A 63 -0.54 1.35 -4.50
CA THR A 63 0.23 2.51 -4.95
C THR A 63 1.59 2.09 -5.49
N LYS A 64 2.07 2.79 -6.51
CA LYS A 64 3.46 2.71 -6.96
C LYS A 64 4.36 3.80 -6.36
N SER A 65 3.78 4.71 -5.58
CA SER A 65 4.51 5.85 -5.03
C SER A 65 5.60 5.40 -4.04
N ASN A 66 6.74 6.08 -4.13
CA ASN A 66 7.85 5.97 -3.19
C ASN A 66 7.84 7.10 -2.14
N LYS A 67 6.82 7.97 -2.14
CA LYS A 67 6.68 9.04 -1.13
C LYS A 67 6.46 8.44 0.26
N ARG A 68 7.33 8.81 1.21
CA ARG A 68 7.28 8.32 2.59
C ARG A 68 5.99 8.77 3.28
N ASN A 69 5.34 7.85 3.98
CA ASN A 69 4.12 8.07 4.78
C ASN A 69 2.93 8.65 3.98
N LEU A 70 2.93 8.55 2.65
CA LEU A 70 1.87 9.10 1.79
C LEU A 70 0.47 8.65 2.20
N ILE A 71 0.30 7.33 2.41
CA ILE A 71 -0.97 6.71 2.81
C ILE A 71 -1.42 7.21 4.18
N ILE A 72 -0.50 7.32 5.12
CA ILE A 72 -0.78 7.80 6.48
C ILE A 72 -1.24 9.25 6.40
N LYS A 73 -0.51 10.11 5.68
CA LYS A 73 -0.88 11.51 5.47
C LYS A 73 -2.25 11.67 4.77
N MET A 74 -2.55 10.82 3.78
CA MET A 74 -3.87 10.81 3.13
C MET A 74 -4.99 10.55 4.12
N LEU A 75 -4.84 9.53 4.95
CA LEU A 75 -5.87 9.13 5.91
C LEU A 75 -5.99 10.15 7.05
N ASP A 76 -4.86 10.67 7.53
CA ASP A 76 -4.80 11.71 8.56
C ASP A 76 -5.46 13.02 8.10
N SER A 77 -5.28 13.42 6.84
CA SER A 77 -5.96 14.59 6.25
C SER A 77 -7.50 14.46 6.19
N LEU A 78 -8.00 13.24 6.35
CA LEU A 78 -9.42 12.90 6.37
C LEU A 78 -9.92 12.50 7.78
N ASP A 79 -9.11 12.75 8.83
CA ASP A 79 -9.43 12.44 10.23
C ASP A 79 -9.51 10.93 10.55
N TYR A 80 -8.76 10.10 9.82
CA TYR A 80 -8.66 8.66 10.07
C TYR A 80 -7.28 8.29 10.62
N HIS A 81 -7.25 7.73 11.84
CA HIS A 81 -6.03 7.18 12.40
C HIS A 81 -5.77 5.75 11.94
N VAL A 82 -4.54 5.50 11.47
CA VAL A 82 -4.06 4.18 11.07
C VAL A 82 -3.58 3.40 12.30
N ILE A 83 -4.28 2.32 12.64
CA ILE A 83 -3.88 1.38 13.70
C ILE A 83 -2.80 0.43 13.19
N ARG A 84 -2.93 -0.02 11.94
CA ARG A 84 -2.01 -0.97 11.32
C ARG A 84 -1.83 -0.63 9.85
N LEU A 85 -0.57 -0.61 9.41
CA LEU A 85 -0.17 -0.52 8.01
C LEU A 85 0.64 -1.77 7.68
N ASP A 86 0.12 -2.61 6.79
CA ASP A 86 0.73 -3.91 6.50
C ASP A 86 0.95 -4.07 5.00
N LEU A 87 2.21 -4.17 4.58
CA LEU A 87 2.57 -4.38 3.18
C LEU A 87 2.39 -5.86 2.85
N VAL A 88 1.35 -6.17 2.07
CA VAL A 88 0.98 -7.57 1.73
C VAL A 88 1.56 -8.03 0.39
N PHE A 89 1.90 -7.08 -0.48
CA PHE A 89 2.48 -7.32 -1.81
C PHE A 89 3.51 -6.25 -2.15
N TYR A 90 4.65 -6.67 -2.70
CA TYR A 90 5.71 -5.78 -3.17
C TYR A 90 6.35 -6.34 -4.43
N GLY A 91 6.12 -5.72 -5.60
CA GLY A 91 6.83 -6.08 -6.83
C GLY A 91 6.76 -7.57 -7.18
N GLY A 92 5.60 -8.20 -6.96
CA GLY A 92 5.37 -9.63 -7.19
C GLY A 92 5.74 -10.57 -6.04
N LEU A 93 6.35 -10.06 -4.98
CA LEU A 93 6.54 -10.80 -3.73
C LEU A 93 5.30 -10.71 -2.86
N THR A 94 4.97 -11.81 -2.19
CA THR A 94 3.90 -11.87 -1.18
C THR A 94 4.41 -12.54 0.08
N LYS A 95 3.77 -12.25 1.20
CA LYS A 95 4.14 -12.81 2.51
C LYS A 95 3.33 -14.04 2.94
N LYS A 96 2.59 -14.69 2.02
CA LYS A 96 1.62 -15.77 2.33
C LYS A 96 2.22 -16.92 3.16
N GLU A 97 3.53 -17.19 3.01
CA GLU A 97 4.21 -18.33 3.64
C GLU A 97 5.20 -17.90 4.74
N ILE A 98 5.18 -16.64 5.16
CA ILE A 98 6.14 -16.11 6.13
C ILE A 98 5.40 -15.67 7.39
N SER A 99 5.67 -16.36 8.49
CA SER A 99 5.15 -15.96 9.81
C SER A 99 5.75 -14.62 10.24
N ARG A 100 5.02 -13.88 11.09
CA ARG A 100 5.49 -12.61 11.64
C ARG A 100 6.87 -12.76 12.29
N LYS A 101 7.76 -11.79 12.06
CA LYS A 101 9.16 -11.74 12.54
C LYS A 101 10.10 -12.79 11.94
N LYS A 102 9.66 -13.62 10.99
CA LYS A 102 10.54 -14.55 10.27
C LYS A 102 10.97 -13.97 8.92
N TYR A 103 12.05 -14.51 8.37
CA TYR A 103 12.51 -14.28 7.01
C TYR A 103 12.75 -15.63 6.33
N ARG A 104 12.79 -15.63 4.99
CA ARG A 104 13.26 -16.75 4.19
C ARG A 104 14.03 -16.22 2.99
N PHE A 105 14.82 -17.09 2.36
CA PHE A 105 15.37 -16.81 1.05
C PHE A 105 14.27 -16.82 -0.02
N LEU A 106 14.46 -15.99 -1.04
CA LEU A 106 13.61 -15.99 -2.23
C LEU A 106 13.89 -17.25 -3.05
N SER A 107 12.84 -17.79 -3.65
CA SER A 107 12.95 -18.82 -4.68
C SER A 107 13.53 -18.25 -5.97
N ASP A 108 14.07 -19.11 -6.84
CA ASP A 108 14.55 -18.70 -8.16
C ASP A 108 13.46 -18.02 -9.00
N GLU A 109 12.21 -18.44 -8.85
CA GLU A 109 11.04 -17.83 -9.51
C GLU A 109 10.84 -16.38 -9.05
N GLU A 110 10.85 -16.14 -7.74
CA GLU A 110 10.73 -14.80 -7.16
C GLU A 110 11.91 -13.91 -7.57
N ILE A 111 13.13 -14.45 -7.57
CA ILE A 111 14.33 -13.74 -8.02
C ILE A 111 14.20 -13.35 -9.50
N ASN A 112 13.75 -14.28 -10.35
CA ASN A 112 13.58 -14.00 -11.78
C ASN A 112 12.46 -13.00 -12.05
N LEU A 113 11.40 -13.02 -11.25
CA LEU A 113 10.35 -12.02 -11.33
C LEU A 113 10.89 -10.63 -10.98
N LEU A 114 11.69 -10.51 -9.91
CA LEU A 114 12.33 -9.24 -9.53
C LEU A 114 13.33 -8.74 -10.58
N LYS A 115 14.03 -9.63 -11.29
CA LYS A 115 14.96 -9.26 -12.36
C LYS A 115 14.27 -8.60 -13.57
N ARG A 116 12.97 -8.85 -13.75
CA ARG A 116 12.16 -8.32 -14.86
C ARG A 116 11.55 -6.94 -14.56
N ILE A 117 11.74 -6.41 -13.35
CA ILE A 117 11.27 -5.10 -12.87
C ILE A 117 12.42 -4.07 -12.96
#